data_AF-A0A2N4UWQ5-F1
#
_entry.id   AF-A0A2N4UWQ5-F1
#
_cell.length_a   1.000
_cell.length_b   1.000
_cell.length_c   1.000
_cell.angle_alpha   90.00
_cell.angle_beta   90.00
_cell.angle_gamma   90.00
#
_symmetry.space_group_name_H-M   'P 1'
#
loop_
_entity.id
_entity.type
_entity.pdbx_description
1 polymer ?
#
loop_
_entity_poly.entity_id
_entity_poly.type
_entity_poly.pdbx_seq_one_letter_code
_entity_poly.pdbx_strand_id
1 'polypeptide(L)'
;MQDVSSLYFNGYKCNVNGKDKLWYIAFDSRGVHTFYSDPETLDSLIYYHKSYAEFIKPHVNSMDLILKYVDKKISEKVKKGYVLENATASYDIPTNSFI
;
A
#
# COMPACT_ATOMS: atom_id res chain seq x y z
N MET A 1 -1.76 3.84 -14.52
CA MET A 1 -1.94 3.09 -13.26
C MET A 1 -1.97 1.61 -13.60
N GLN A 2 -1.35 0.72 -12.81
CA GLN A 2 -1.48 -0.72 -13.05
C GLN A 2 -2.86 -1.20 -12.63
N ASP A 3 -3.40 -2.20 -13.33
CA ASP A 3 -4.62 -2.87 -12.88
C ASP A 3 -4.33 -3.74 -11.65
N VAL A 4 -4.80 -3.28 -10.50
CA VAL A 4 -4.67 -3.92 -9.18
C VAL A 4 -6.04 -4.29 -8.60
N SER A 5 -7.08 -4.38 -9.44
CA SER A 5 -8.45 -4.70 -9.03
C SER A 5 -8.59 -6.06 -8.34
N SER A 6 -7.70 -7.00 -8.67
CA SER A 6 -7.66 -8.35 -8.10
C SER A 6 -6.86 -8.47 -6.80
N LEU A 7 -6.27 -7.37 -6.30
CA LEU A 7 -5.43 -7.40 -5.11
C LEU A 7 -6.22 -7.08 -3.83
N TYR A 8 -5.92 -7.83 -2.78
CA TYR A 8 -6.36 -7.53 -1.42
C TYR A 8 -5.33 -6.67 -0.71
N PHE A 9 -5.74 -5.49 -0.26
CA PHE A 9 -4.87 -4.57 0.44
C PHE A 9 -5.05 -4.65 1.96
N ASN A 10 -3.93 -4.59 2.67
CA ASN A 10 -3.94 -4.23 4.08
C ASN A 10 -4.03 -2.71 4.18
N GLY A 11 -5.17 -2.22 4.66
CA GLY A 11 -5.48 -0.82 4.88
C GLY A 11 -5.23 -0.38 6.31
N TYR A 12 -4.53 0.73 6.44
CA TYR A 12 -4.18 1.37 7.69
C TYR A 12 -4.65 2.81 7.70
N LYS A 13 -4.97 3.31 8.90
CA LYS A 13 -5.47 4.67 9.11
C LYS A 13 -4.80 5.34 10.29
N CYS A 14 -4.56 6.64 10.20
CA CYS A 14 -4.27 7.48 11.37
C CYS A 14 -5.03 8.80 11.29
N ASN A 15 -5.39 9.38 12.44
CA ASN A 15 -6.01 10.70 12.48
C ASN A 15 -4.94 11.78 12.67
N VAL A 16 -4.96 12.80 11.81
CA VAL A 16 -4.09 13.98 11.91
C VAL A 16 -4.97 15.22 11.79
N ASN A 17 -5.03 16.01 12.87
CA ASN A 17 -5.82 17.25 12.94
C ASN A 17 -7.30 17.06 12.56
N GLY A 18 -7.92 15.97 13.02
CA GLY A 18 -9.32 15.66 12.76
C GLY A 18 -9.62 15.09 11.38
N LYS A 19 -8.58 14.84 10.55
CA LYS A 19 -8.72 14.17 9.26
C LYS A 19 -8.03 12.81 9.27
N ASP A 20 -8.67 11.82 8.66
CA ASP A 20 -8.12 10.48 8.53
C ASP A 20 -7.16 10.42 7.33
N LYS A 21 -5.92 9.99 7.59
CA LYS A 21 -4.93 9.64 6.57
C LYS A 21 -4.97 8.14 6.36
N LEU A 22 -5.13 7.73 5.11
CA LEU A 22 -5.22 6.33 4.71
C LEU A 22 -3.90 5.87 4.09
N TRP A 23 -3.55 4.61 4.32
CA TRP A 23 -2.38 3.97 3.73
C TRP A 23 -2.68 2.49 3.48
N TYR A 24 -2.50 2.05 2.24
CA TYR A 24 -2.81 0.69 1.81
C TYR A 24 -1.58 0.05 1.19
N ILE A 25 -1.36 -1.23 1.46
CA ILE A 25 -0.27 -1.99 0.86
C ILE A 25 -0.72 -3.40 0.46
N ALA A 26 -0.30 -3.82 -0.74
CA ALA A 26 -0.45 -5.18 -1.25
C ALA A 26 0.80 -5.53 -2.07
N PHE A 27 0.97 -6.80 -2.40
CA PHE A 27 2.01 -7.24 -3.32
C PHE A 27 1.55 -8.43 -4.15
N ASP A 28 2.13 -8.59 -5.34
CA ASP A 28 1.96 -9.75 -6.22
C ASP A 28 3.24 -10.01 -7.03
N SER A 29 3.15 -10.81 -8.09
CA SER A 29 4.28 -11.12 -8.98
C SER A 29 4.88 -9.91 -9.70
N ARG A 30 4.21 -8.76 -9.71
CA ARG A 30 4.65 -7.50 -10.33
C ARG A 30 5.36 -6.59 -9.34
N GLY A 31 5.26 -6.85 -8.03
CA GLY A 31 5.96 -6.12 -6.98
C GLY A 31 5.04 -5.65 -5.87
N VAL A 32 5.39 -4.52 -5.25
CA VAL A 32 4.65 -3.94 -4.13
C VAL A 32 3.82 -2.75 -4.60
N HIS A 33 2.54 -2.77 -4.25
CA HIS A 33 1.55 -1.77 -4.59
C HIS A 33 1.19 -1.00 -3.33
N THR A 34 1.19 0.33 -3.40
CA THR A 34 0.89 1.18 -2.25
C THR A 34 -0.02 2.31 -2.68
N PHE A 35 -1.10 2.52 -1.91
CA PHE A 35 -1.90 3.73 -2.00
C PHE A 35 -1.76 4.53 -0.70
N TYR A 36 -1.78 5.85 -0.79
CA TYR A 36 -1.78 6.70 0.40
C TYR A 36 -2.52 7.99 0.15
N SER A 37 -3.19 8.53 1.17
CA SER A 37 -3.82 9.84 1.08
C SER A 37 -2.79 10.91 0.78
N ASP A 38 -3.09 11.79 -0.18
CA ASP A 38 -2.26 12.95 -0.48
C ASP A 38 -1.89 13.69 0.83
N PRO A 39 -0.60 13.94 1.09
CA PRO A 39 -0.15 14.43 2.38
C PRO A 39 -0.66 15.85 2.71
N GLU A 40 -0.99 16.64 1.68
CA GLU A 40 -1.42 18.04 1.76
C GLU A 40 -2.94 18.15 1.76
N THR A 41 -3.62 17.52 0.79
CA THR A 41 -5.06 17.70 0.56
C THR A 41 -5.91 16.66 1.28
N LEU A 42 -5.40 15.43 1.43
CA LEU A 42 -6.11 14.25 1.97
C LEU A 42 -7.39 13.85 1.21
N ASP A 43 -7.67 14.45 0.06
CA ASP A 43 -8.88 14.23 -0.74
C ASP A 43 -8.72 13.18 -1.84
N SER A 44 -7.47 12.75 -2.08
CA SER A 44 -7.10 11.85 -3.16
C SER A 44 -6.13 10.79 -2.65
N LEU A 45 -6.15 9.63 -3.31
CA LEU A 45 -5.15 8.59 -3.08
C LEU A 45 -4.09 8.64 -4.17
N ILE A 46 -2.83 8.69 -3.74
CA ILE A 46 -1.68 8.58 -4.62
C ILE A 46 -1.25 7.13 -4.71
N TYR A 47 -1.06 6.65 -5.93
CA TYR A 47 -0.55 5.31 -6.22
C TYR A 47 0.97 5.32 -6.37
N TYR A 48 1.64 4.40 -5.68
CA TYR A 48 3.06 4.11 -5.80
C TYR A 48 3.28 2.61 -6.04
N HIS A 49 4.12 2.27 -7.02
CA HIS A 49 4.49 0.90 -7.36
C HIS A 49 6.00 0.74 -7.25
N LYS A 50 6.43 -0.28 -6.52
CA LYS A 50 7.82 -0.73 -6.48
C LYS A 50 7.92 -2.06 -7.22
N SER A 51 8.65 -2.08 -8.32
CA SER A 51 8.67 -3.21 -9.25
C SER A 51 9.34 -4.44 -8.63
N TYR A 52 8.85 -5.64 -8.96
CA TYR A 52 9.49 -6.90 -8.59
C TYR A 52 10.98 -6.94 -8.97
N ALA A 53 11.35 -6.32 -10.11
CA ALA A 53 12.73 -6.26 -10.59
C ALA A 53 13.69 -5.59 -9.59
N GLU A 54 13.19 -4.69 -8.74
CA GLU A 54 13.99 -4.03 -7.69
C GLU A 54 14.32 -4.94 -6.51
N PHE A 55 13.71 -6.14 -6.46
CA PHE A 55 13.90 -7.14 -5.41
C PHE A 55 14.69 -8.36 -5.90
N ILE A 56 15.29 -8.30 -7.10
CA ILE A 56 16.12 -9.39 -7.62
C ILE A 56 17.54 -9.27 -7.04
N LYS A 57 17.97 -10.29 -6.30
CA LYS A 57 19.33 -10.40 -5.77
C LYS A 57 19.88 -11.82 -5.96
N PRO A 58 21.20 -11.97 -6.26
CA PRO A 58 21.82 -13.28 -6.36
C PRO A 58 21.62 -14.10 -5.08
N HIS A 59 21.28 -15.38 -5.23
CA HIS A 59 21.15 -16.35 -4.14
C HIS A 59 20.13 -15.98 -3.03
N VAL A 60 19.20 -15.05 -3.28
CA VAL A 60 18.14 -14.68 -2.35
C VAL A 60 16.79 -14.81 -3.04
N ASN A 61 15.81 -15.40 -2.36
CA ASN A 61 14.44 -15.43 -2.85
C ASN A 61 13.86 -14.00 -2.83
N SER A 62 13.49 -13.49 -4.01
CA SER A 62 12.90 -12.16 -4.16
C SER A 62 11.59 -12.00 -3.40
N MET A 63 10.82 -13.09 -3.19
CA MET A 63 9.61 -13.03 -2.39
C MET A 63 9.91 -12.70 -0.93
N ASP A 64 10.97 -13.28 -0.35
CA ASP A 64 11.40 -12.96 1.02
C ASP A 64 11.83 -11.49 1.14
N LEU A 65 12.42 -10.93 0.08
CA LEU A 65 12.81 -9.52 0.04
C LEU A 65 11.58 -8.60 -0.04
N ILE A 66 10.53 -9.00 -0.77
CA ILE A 66 9.25 -8.31 -0.82
C ILE A 66 8.57 -8.34 0.55
N LEU A 67 8.45 -9.52 1.18
CA LEU A 67 7.85 -9.67 2.51
C LEU A 67 8.58 -8.79 3.54
N LYS A 68 9.91 -8.87 3.60
CA LYS A 68 10.72 -8.02 4.49
C LYS A 68 10.52 -6.53 4.23
N TYR A 69 10.36 -6.13 2.97
CA TYR A 69 10.09 -4.74 2.63
C TYR A 69 8.72 -4.29 3.11
N VAL A 70 7.68 -5.10 2.88
CA VAL A 70 6.31 -4.84 3.34
C VAL A 70 6.28 -4.74 4.87
N ASP A 71 6.86 -5.69 5.59
CA ASP A 71 6.93 -5.68 7.06
C ASP A 71 7.63 -4.44 7.61
N LYS A 72 8.73 -4.04 6.96
CA LYS A 72 9.44 -2.80 7.28
C LYS A 72 8.52 -1.58 7.09
N LYS A 73 7.78 -1.51 5.98
CA LYS A 73 6.87 -0.39 5.71
C LYS A 73 5.69 -0.33 6.67
N ILE A 74 5.11 -1.47 7.01
CA ILE A 74 4.09 -1.59 8.05
C ILE A 74 4.64 -1.08 9.38
N SER A 75 5.82 -1.56 9.79
CA SER A 75 6.47 -1.12 11.03
C SER A 75 6.75 0.39 11.07
N GLU A 76 7.21 0.97 9.96
CA GLU A 76 7.40 2.41 9.81
C GLU A 76 6.09 3.19 9.97
N LYS A 77 4.97 2.66 9.48
CA LYS A 77 3.65 3.30 9.55
C LYS A 77 3.03 3.16 10.93
N VAL A 78 3.11 2.00 11.55
CA VAL A 78 2.67 1.77 12.93
C VAL A 78 3.40 2.70 13.90
N LYS A 79 4.72 2.90 13.74
CA LYS A 79 5.48 3.89 14.52
C LYS A 79 5.01 5.33 14.34
N LYS A 80 4.35 5.63 13.21
CA LYS A 80 3.76 6.95 12.91
C LYS A 80 2.30 7.06 13.38
N GLY A 81 1.79 6.07 14.12
CA GLY A 81 0.43 6.07 14.67
C GLY A 81 -0.63 5.54 13.69
N TYR A 82 -0.24 4.89 12.60
CA TYR A 82 -1.19 4.17 11.75
C TYR A 82 -1.63 2.88 12.43
N VAL A 83 -2.93 2.64 12.46
CA VAL A 83 -3.56 1.44 12.99
C VAL A 83 -4.15 0.66 11.82
N LEU A 84 -4.06 -0.67 11.87
CA LEU A 84 -4.70 -1.53 10.88
C LEU A 84 -6.23 -1.37 11.00
N GLU A 85 -6.88 -1.08 9.88
CA GLU A 85 -8.33 -0.88 9.83
C GLU A 85 -9.02 -2.00 9.06
N ASN A 86 -8.44 -2.44 7.95
CA ASN A 86 -9.02 -3.49 7.11
C ASN A 86 -7.92 -4.36 6.50
N ALA A 87 -7.93 -5.67 6.78
CA ALA A 87 -6.95 -6.61 6.25
C ALA A 87 -7.24 -7.07 4.80
N THR A 88 -8.40 -6.70 4.25
CA THR A 88 -8.87 -7.12 2.93
C THR A 88 -9.64 -6.00 2.24
N ALA A 89 -9.07 -4.81 2.17
CA ALA A 89 -9.64 -3.73 1.37
C ALA A 89 -9.54 -4.13 -0.12
N SER A 90 -10.68 -4.35 -0.76
CA SER A 90 -10.78 -4.51 -2.21
C SER A 90 -10.86 -3.13 -2.85
N TYR A 91 -9.99 -2.85 -3.81
CA TYR A 91 -10.09 -1.65 -4.62
C TYR A 91 -10.62 -2.07 -5.98
N ASP A 92 -11.89 -1.78 -6.27
CA ASP A 92 -12.29 -1.72 -7.67
C ASP A 92 -11.53 -0.54 -8.28
N ILE A 93 -10.92 -0.77 -9.44
CA ILE A 93 -10.45 0.32 -10.29
C ILE A 93 -11.58 0.53 -11.31
N PRO A 94 -12.75 1.10 -10.96
CA PRO A 94 -13.50 1.70 -12.02
C PRO A 94 -12.68 2.94 -12.40
N THR A 95 -12.40 3.05 -13.68
CA THR A 95 -12.19 4.34 -14.34
C THR A 95 -13.00 5.45 -13.64
N ASN A 96 -12.36 6.27 -12.79
CA ASN A 96 -12.94 7.49 -12.21
C ASN A 96 -14.36 7.41 -11.60
N SER A 97 -14.67 6.55 -10.62
CA SER A 97 -15.92 6.75 -9.83
C SER A 97 -15.87 6.16 -8.42
N PHE A 98 -16.19 7.00 -7.43
CA PHE A 98 -16.52 6.59 -6.06
C PHE A 98 -17.91 5.92 -6.03
N ILE A 99 -18.11 4.95 -5.14
CA ILE A 99 -19.43 4.51 -4.68
C ILE A 99 -19.63 5.06 -3.26
#